data_AF-A0A5K8ABB0-F1
#
_entry.id   AF-A0A5K8ABB0-F1
#
_cell.length_a   1.000
_cell.length_b   1.000
_cell.length_c   1.000
_cell.angle_alpha   90.00
_cell.angle_beta   90.00
_cell.angle_gamma   90.00
#
_symmetry.space_group_name_H-M   'P 1'
#
loop_
_entity.id
_entity.type
_entity.pdbx_description
1 polymer ?
#
loop_
_entity_poly.entity_id
_entity_poly.type
_entity_poly.pdbx_seq_one_letter_code
_entity_poly.pdbx_strand_id
1 'polypeptide(L)'
;MKTAWCCMICTILLAVLGGCAYRHYLGLHGPSVRHYPEVHQGIVEDAECLDCHHPDRDPVGPPTSHPQFTGCLKCHNDQIEEK
;
A
#
# COMPACT_ATOMS: atom_id res chain seq x y z
N MET A 1 5.46 -26.95 -29.31
CA MET A 1 5.85 -25.51 -29.20
C MET A 1 4.71 -24.62 -28.72
N LYS A 2 3.50 -24.69 -29.30
CA LYS A 2 2.34 -23.86 -28.90
C LYS A 2 1.91 -24.09 -27.44
N THR A 3 1.98 -25.32 -26.96
CA THR A 3 1.65 -25.70 -25.57
C THR A 3 2.62 -25.12 -24.54
N ALA A 4 3.92 -25.12 -24.84
CA ALA A 4 4.95 -24.55 -23.96
C ALA A 4 4.79 -23.02 -23.81
N TRP A 5 4.38 -22.34 -24.87
CA TRP A 5 4.14 -20.90 -24.85
C TRP A 5 2.91 -20.55 -24.02
N CYS A 6 1.84 -21.35 -24.14
CA CYS A 6 0.64 -21.20 -23.34
C CYS A 6 0.92 -21.38 -21.84
N CYS A 7 1.70 -22.41 -21.48
CA CYS A 7 2.11 -22.62 -20.09
C CYS A 7 2.91 -21.44 -19.55
N MET A 8 3.89 -20.93 -20.30
CA MET A 8 4.73 -19.80 -19.88
C MET A 8 3.93 -18.51 -19.64
N ILE A 9 2.97 -18.22 -20.52
CA ILE A 9 2.08 -17.05 -20.39
C ILE A 9 1.19 -17.19 -19.15
N CYS A 10 0.64 -18.38 -18.90
CA CYS A 10 -0.15 -18.65 -17.70
C CYS A 10 0.66 -18.48 -16.42
N THR A 11 1.92 -18.92 -16.36
CA THR A 11 2.77 -18.71 -15.17
C THR A 11 3.07 -17.25 -14.92
N ILE A 12 3.34 -16.45 -15.97
CA ILE A 12 3.59 -15.02 -15.84
C ILE A 12 2.32 -14.29 -15.36
N LEU A 13 1.15 -14.62 -15.91
CA LEU A 13 -0.12 -14.07 -15.47
C LEU A 13 -0.41 -14.37 -13.99
N LEU A 14 -0.19 -15.61 -13.56
CA LEU A 14 -0.36 -16.00 -12.15
C LEU A 14 0.62 -15.26 -11.22
N ALA A 15 1.87 -15.07 -11.64
CA ALA A 15 2.86 -14.32 -10.87
C ALA A 15 2.52 -12.82 -10.77
N VAL A 16 2.01 -12.20 -11.84
CA VAL A 16 1.58 -10.79 -11.83
C VAL A 16 0.34 -10.60 -10.97
N LEU A 17 -0.65 -11.48 -11.08
CA LEU A 17 -1.89 -11.40 -10.30
C LEU A 17 -1.65 -11.72 -8.80
N GLY A 18 -0.81 -12.71 -8.49
CA GLY A 18 -0.41 -13.00 -7.11
C GLY A 18 0.53 -11.93 -6.53
N GLY A 19 1.29 -11.26 -7.40
CA GLY A 19 2.23 -10.21 -7.05
C GLY A 19 1.58 -9.02 -6.35
N CYS A 20 0.36 -8.63 -6.71
CA CYS A 20 -0.32 -7.49 -6.10
C CYS A 20 -0.58 -7.67 -4.59
N ALA A 21 -1.01 -8.86 -4.17
CA ALA A 21 -1.13 -9.20 -2.74
C ALA A 21 0.24 -9.37 -2.08
N TYR A 22 1.22 -9.87 -2.85
CA TYR A 22 2.59 -10.10 -2.38
C TYR A 22 3.41 -8.82 -2.19
N ARG A 23 3.01 -7.68 -2.76
CA ARG A 23 3.66 -6.37 -2.52
C ARG A 23 3.64 -5.99 -1.03
N HIS A 24 2.55 -6.28 -0.33
CA HIS A 24 2.45 -6.10 1.13
C HIS A 24 3.42 -7.00 1.89
N TYR A 25 3.71 -8.21 1.39
CA TYR A 25 4.60 -9.19 2.04
C TYR A 25 6.08 -8.98 1.73
N LEU A 26 6.41 -8.37 0.59
CA LEU A 26 7.79 -8.06 0.19
C LEU A 26 8.33 -6.75 0.76
N GLY A 27 7.60 -6.07 1.65
CA GLY A 27 8.07 -4.83 2.26
C GLY A 27 8.08 -3.64 1.30
N LEU A 28 7.24 -3.66 0.25
CA LEU A 28 6.91 -2.43 -0.47
C LEU A 28 6.03 -1.60 0.47
N HIS A 29 6.70 -0.76 1.28
CA HIS A 29 6.08 0.15 2.23
C HIS A 29 4.98 0.98 1.55
N GLY A 30 3.96 1.35 2.34
CA GLY A 30 2.88 2.20 1.86
C GLY A 30 3.42 3.51 1.24
N PRO A 31 2.74 4.07 0.23
CA PRO A 31 3.17 5.31 -0.42
C PRO A 31 3.11 6.50 0.54
N SER A 32 3.81 7.59 0.18
CA SER A 32 3.61 8.91 0.81
C SER A 32 2.14 9.35 0.66
N VAL A 33 1.56 9.94 1.71
CA VAL A 33 0.24 10.59 1.67
C VAL A 33 0.16 11.67 0.59
N ARG A 34 1.31 12.22 0.18
CA ARG A 34 1.42 13.24 -0.88
C ARG A 34 1.12 12.73 -2.28
N HIS A 35 1.06 11.42 -2.51
CA HIS A 35 0.60 10.86 -3.79
C HIS A 35 -0.92 11.02 -3.97
N TYR A 36 -1.67 11.19 -2.88
CA TYR A 36 -3.13 11.27 -2.88
C TYR A 36 -3.58 12.46 -2.02
N PRO A 37 -3.18 13.69 -2.39
CA PRO A 37 -3.47 14.88 -1.60
C PRO A 37 -4.99 15.13 -1.46
N GLU A 38 -5.81 14.70 -2.42
CA GLU A 38 -7.26 14.87 -2.40
C GLU A 38 -7.98 14.16 -1.24
N VAL A 39 -7.37 13.10 -0.69
CA VAL A 39 -7.93 12.33 0.44
C VAL A 39 -7.13 12.47 1.74
N HIS A 40 -5.90 12.97 1.68
CA HIS A 40 -5.04 13.20 2.86
C HIS A 40 -4.74 14.69 3.11
N GLN A 41 -5.52 15.59 2.51
CA GLN A 41 -5.30 17.02 2.65
C GLN A 41 -5.43 17.44 4.11
N GLY A 42 -4.42 18.15 4.63
CA GLY A 42 -4.49 18.77 5.95
C GLY A 42 -4.14 17.84 7.12
N ILE A 43 -3.82 16.56 6.86
CA ILE A 43 -3.34 15.64 7.89
C ILE A 43 -1.99 16.13 8.44
N VAL A 44 -1.94 16.38 9.74
CA VAL A 44 -0.78 16.90 10.46
C VAL A 44 -0.42 16.05 11.68
N GLU A 45 -1.35 15.22 12.15
CA GLU A 45 -1.19 14.32 13.29
C GLU A 45 -1.43 12.86 12.91
N ASP A 46 -0.65 11.95 13.50
CA ASP A 46 -0.77 10.51 13.24
C ASP A 46 -2.12 9.93 13.68
N ALA A 47 -2.78 10.56 14.66
CA ALA A 47 -4.08 10.12 15.16
C ALA A 47 -5.17 10.23 14.08
N GLU A 48 -5.10 11.27 13.24
CA GLU A 48 -6.04 11.48 12.13
C GLU A 48 -5.95 10.35 11.09
N CYS A 49 -4.78 9.71 10.96
CA CYS A 49 -4.63 8.56 10.08
C CYS A 49 -5.47 7.37 10.57
N LEU A 50 -5.63 7.21 11.89
CA LEU A 50 -6.34 6.08 12.50
C LEU A 50 -7.87 6.21 12.39
N ASP A 51 -8.39 7.41 12.15
CA ASP A 51 -9.82 7.64 11.91
C ASP A 51 -10.34 6.82 10.72
N CYS A 52 -9.46 6.55 9.74
CA CYS A 52 -9.75 5.70 8.59
C CYS A 52 -8.94 4.39 8.60
N HIS A 53 -7.65 4.43 8.97
CA HIS A 53 -6.73 3.29 8.91
C HIS A 53 -6.61 2.50 10.22
N HIS A 54 -7.68 2.43 11.01
CA HIS A 54 -7.70 1.69 12.27
C HIS A 54 -7.24 0.23 12.08
N PRO A 55 -6.45 -0.32 13.02
CA PRO A 55 -5.93 -1.69 12.91
C PRO A 55 -7.02 -2.77 12.77
N ASP A 56 -8.21 -2.52 13.32
CA ASP A 56 -9.34 -3.47 13.29
C ASP A 56 -10.16 -3.46 11.98
N ARG A 57 -9.76 -2.69 10.96
CA ARG A 57 -10.48 -2.56 9.66
C ARG A 57 -11.90 -1.96 9.76
N ASP A 58 -12.11 -1.10 10.74
CA ASP A 58 -13.36 -0.36 10.98
C ASP A 58 -12.92 1.09 11.30
N PRO A 59 -13.24 2.11 10.49
CA PRO A 59 -14.49 2.23 9.74
C PRO A 59 -14.43 2.10 8.20
N VAL A 60 -13.42 2.64 7.49
CA VAL A 60 -13.49 2.75 6.00
C VAL A 60 -12.17 2.47 5.26
N GLY A 61 -11.01 2.66 5.90
CA GLY A 61 -9.70 2.50 5.25
C GLY A 61 -9.08 1.11 5.40
N PRO A 62 -8.04 0.77 4.61
CA PRO A 62 -7.23 -0.41 4.88
C PRO A 62 -6.55 -0.25 6.26
N PRO A 63 -6.41 -1.33 7.04
CA PRO A 63 -5.84 -1.21 8.36
C PRO A 63 -4.36 -0.82 8.27
N THR A 64 -3.86 -0.09 9.26
CA THR A 64 -2.42 0.10 9.41
C THR A 64 -1.69 -1.24 9.49
N SER A 65 -0.59 -1.37 8.75
CA SER A 65 0.32 -2.53 8.86
C SER A 65 1.13 -2.53 10.15
N HIS A 66 1.11 -1.43 10.93
CA HIS A 66 1.88 -1.26 12.15
C HIS A 66 0.95 -0.92 13.34
N PRO A 67 0.13 -1.86 13.82
CA PRO A 67 -0.91 -1.60 14.83
C PRO A 67 -0.40 -1.06 16.18
N GLN A 68 0.87 -1.31 16.52
CA GLN A 68 1.48 -0.85 17.77
C GLN A 68 2.47 0.31 17.57
N PHE A 69 2.55 0.88 16.37
CA PHE A 69 3.47 1.96 16.05
C PHE A 69 2.75 3.31 15.97
N THR A 70 3.36 4.32 16.59
CA THR A 70 2.98 5.74 16.46
C THR A 70 4.10 6.48 15.72
N GLY A 71 3.77 7.32 14.74
CA GLY A 71 4.76 7.95 13.85
C GLY A 71 4.46 7.82 12.37
N CYS A 72 3.20 7.66 11.95
CA CYS A 72 2.79 7.43 10.56
C CYS A 72 3.45 8.42 9.59
N LEU A 73 3.36 9.71 9.90
CA LEU A 73 3.87 10.80 9.06
C LEU A 73 5.40 10.88 9.04
N LYS A 74 6.13 10.18 9.92
CA LYS A 74 7.61 10.13 9.86
C LYS A 74 8.10 9.41 8.61
N CYS A 75 7.32 8.44 8.14
CA CYS A 75 7.66 7.59 7.00
C CYS A 75 6.77 7.85 5.79
N HIS A 76 5.50 8.21 6.01
CA HIS A 76 4.50 8.38 4.96
C HIS A 76 4.21 9.83 4.59
N ASN A 77 5.09 10.78 4.92
CA ASN A 77 4.99 12.19 4.49
C ASN A 77 6.28 12.66 3.79
N ASP A 78 6.98 11.72 3.16
CA ASP A 78 8.17 11.95 2.37
C ASP A 78 7.88 12.75 1.09
N GLN A 79 8.90 13.46 0.60
CA GLN A 79 8.82 14.20 -0.66
C GLN A 79 8.66 13.21 -1.81
N ILE A 80 7.74 13.50 -2.71
CA ILE A 80 7.61 12.76 -3.96
C ILE A 80 8.61 13.33 -4.96
N GLU A 81 9.50 12.50 -5.49
CA GLU A 81 10.35 12.90 -6.61
C GLU A 81 9.48 12.90 -7.87
N GLU A 82 9.32 14.08 -8.48
CA GLU A 82 8.66 14.24 -9.77
C GLU A 82 9.56 13.60 -10.83
N LYS A 83 9.14 12.47 -11.41
CA LYS A 83 9.90 11.74 -12.42
C LYS A 83 9.43 12.09 -13.83
#